data_AF-A0A8T5KMB1-F1
#
_entry.id   AF-A0A8T5KMB1-F1
#
_cell.length_a   1.000
_cell.length_b   1.000
_cell.length_c   1.000
_cell.angle_alpha   90.00
_cell.angle_beta   90.00
_cell.angle_gamma   90.00
#
_symmetry.space_group_name_H-M   'P 1'
#
loop_
_entity.id
_entity.type
_entity.pdbx_description
1 polymer ?
#
loop_
_entity_poly.entity_id
_entity_poly.type
_entity_poly.pdbx_seq_one_letter_code
_entity_poly.pdbx_strand_id
1 'polypeptide(L)'
;MIIHVLISAWLVVEFDGAYTEGSPAPTEINALVVVDKDETLIDVKMERSTSFILYMLYRDYDSSYGQNESNNSSQENSSTNDEGGGDNNPTDDSLESKEDKTSPKEWLKLGRNSIFFAMVFLIISEIMVISSIRFSTIIRVFAWTCLMIGFTIVLPSTYLLDLAGEDGDEDAQFDEELSQKNFVESTETGSMVHENNIFDSELILRGIKFNLEYSGYDLGLVEPEEYAELRAEVPQNNSSLTDSYVKFESILELEYGKNLPSLFIIPFSWYLIPARPRKNKSPNIVTKPLSNNDVPMMWEINEQGLPGTGQVTQEEMATLLDLCEVSLGAYQDGKLTGFVLCLLPKTEYGSLNYAWFNQRYDQFIYVDRIAVAKDSRNSGIGTLLYQQVFNYAREHNIPVTAEVSLKPSNEGSDRFHLRHGFVTVGELDHGDKAVTMYIKDKKPEDD
;
A
#
# COMPACT_ATOMS: atom_id res chain seq x y z
N MET A 1 -4.44 -20.66 0.09
CA MET A 1 -3.30 -20.02 0.78
C MET A 1 -3.79 -19.16 1.94
N ILE A 2 -4.48 -18.04 1.70
CA ILE A 2 -5.01 -17.17 2.78
C ILE A 2 -5.92 -17.93 3.76
N ILE A 3 -6.83 -18.76 3.28
CA ILE A 3 -7.70 -19.59 4.14
C ILE A 3 -6.90 -20.53 5.05
N HIS A 4 -5.80 -21.11 4.55
CA HIS A 4 -4.94 -21.99 5.36
C HIS A 4 -4.21 -21.20 6.45
N VAL A 5 -3.75 -19.98 6.15
CA VAL A 5 -3.13 -19.10 7.15
C VAL A 5 -4.16 -18.66 8.20
N LEU A 6 -5.41 -18.39 7.78
CA LEU A 6 -6.50 -17.96 8.67
C LEU A 6 -6.78 -18.96 9.80
N ILE A 7 -6.72 -20.26 9.50
CA ILE A 7 -7.00 -21.35 10.46
C ILE A 7 -5.75 -21.89 11.16
N SER A 8 -4.60 -21.26 10.97
CA SER A 8 -3.33 -21.68 11.56
C SER A 8 -2.95 -20.77 12.72
N ALA A 9 -2.03 -21.24 13.56
CA ALA A 9 -1.29 -20.37 14.47
C ALA A 9 -0.64 -19.21 13.70
N TRP A 10 -0.67 -18.02 14.30
CA TRP A 10 -0.13 -16.78 13.74
C TRP A 10 1.18 -16.39 14.42
N LEU A 11 1.22 -16.50 15.75
CA LEU A 11 2.39 -16.26 16.58
C LEU A 11 2.56 -17.46 17.53
N VAL A 12 3.79 -17.90 17.70
CA VAL A 12 4.20 -18.94 18.64
C VAL A 12 5.32 -18.33 19.47
N VAL A 13 5.15 -18.32 20.78
CA VAL A 13 6.15 -17.85 21.74
C VAL A 13 6.54 -19.05 22.60
N GLU A 14 7.81 -19.43 22.55
CA GLU A 14 8.34 -20.55 23.32
C GLU A 14 9.38 -19.99 24.30
N PHE A 15 9.27 -20.37 25.56
CA PHE A 15 10.17 -19.96 26.63
C PHE A 15 10.67 -21.20 27.34
N ASP A 16 11.99 -21.38 27.35
CA ASP A 16 12.66 -22.46 28.08
C ASP A 16 13.64 -21.81 29.05
N GLY A 17 13.40 -21.94 30.34
CA GLY A 17 14.23 -21.38 31.40
C GLY A 17 14.61 -22.40 32.46
N ALA A 18 15.75 -22.21 33.11
CA ALA A 18 16.20 -23.06 34.19
C ALA A 18 16.98 -22.30 35.25
N TYR A 19 16.72 -22.60 36.52
CA TYR A 19 17.64 -22.28 37.60
C TYR A 19 18.77 -23.31 37.58
N THR A 20 19.98 -22.86 37.21
CA THR A 20 21.17 -23.72 37.02
C THR A 20 22.05 -23.78 38.26
N GLU A 21 22.02 -22.75 39.10
CA GLU A 21 22.77 -22.67 40.36
C GLU A 21 21.93 -22.05 41.48
N GLY A 22 22.35 -22.30 42.72
CA GLY A 22 21.70 -21.77 43.92
C GLY A 22 20.57 -22.64 44.48
N SER A 23 19.94 -22.14 45.52
CA SER A 23 18.80 -22.78 46.21
C SER A 23 17.62 -23.19 45.30
N PRO A 24 17.22 -22.42 44.26
CA PRO A 24 16.11 -22.84 43.38
C PRO A 24 16.52 -23.93 42.37
N ALA A 25 17.79 -24.25 42.22
CA ALA A 25 18.28 -25.27 41.28
C ALA A 25 18.14 -26.71 41.84
N PRO A 26 17.99 -27.73 40.97
CA PRO A 26 17.65 -27.61 39.56
C PRO A 26 16.14 -27.41 39.40
N THR A 27 15.72 -26.38 38.68
CA THR A 27 14.30 -26.20 38.30
C THR A 27 14.24 -25.75 36.86
N GLU A 28 13.41 -26.41 36.06
CA GLU A 28 13.21 -26.11 34.64
C GLU A 28 11.77 -25.60 34.44
N ILE A 29 11.61 -24.58 33.61
CA ILE A 29 10.36 -23.88 33.33
C ILE A 29 10.23 -23.81 31.81
N ASN A 30 9.20 -24.44 31.28
CA ASN A 30 8.89 -24.40 29.85
C ASN A 30 7.51 -23.76 29.71
N ALA A 31 7.39 -22.76 28.84
CA ALA A 31 6.12 -22.12 28.53
C ALA A 31 5.95 -22.00 27.02
N LEU A 32 4.79 -22.39 26.52
CA LEU A 32 4.42 -22.31 25.12
C LEU A 32 3.14 -21.49 25.00
N VAL A 33 3.22 -20.38 24.27
CA VAL A 33 2.07 -19.55 23.92
C VAL A 33 1.83 -19.63 22.43
N VAL A 34 0.63 -20.03 22.04
CA VAL A 34 0.19 -20.09 20.65
C VAL A 34 -0.98 -19.14 20.46
N VAL A 35 -0.79 -18.12 19.63
CA VAL A 35 -1.84 -17.16 19.26
C VAL A 35 -2.33 -17.52 17.87
N ASP A 36 -3.64 -17.74 17.74
CA ASP A 36 -4.31 -17.81 16.44
C ASP A 36 -5.33 -16.67 16.29
N LYS A 37 -6.20 -16.82 15.28
CA LYS A 37 -7.23 -15.84 14.95
C LYS A 37 -8.19 -15.56 16.11
N ASP A 38 -8.58 -16.59 16.85
CA ASP A 38 -9.71 -16.55 17.76
C ASP A 38 -9.24 -16.69 19.22
N GLU A 39 -8.21 -17.50 19.48
CA GLU A 39 -7.79 -17.90 20.83
C GLU A 39 -6.27 -17.79 21.06
N THR A 40 -5.90 -17.69 22.34
CA THR A 40 -4.52 -17.78 22.82
C THR A 40 -4.43 -19.02 23.69
N LEU A 41 -3.64 -20.01 23.28
CA LEU A 41 -3.34 -21.18 24.08
C LEU A 41 -2.06 -20.93 24.85
N ILE A 42 -2.09 -21.12 26.17
CA ILE A 42 -0.94 -20.97 27.04
C ILE A 42 -0.76 -22.32 27.75
N ASP A 43 0.40 -22.93 27.57
CA ASP A 43 0.82 -24.14 28.29
C ASP A 43 2.08 -23.80 29.10
N VAL A 44 2.06 -24.04 30.40
CA VAL A 44 3.19 -23.79 31.29
C VAL A 44 3.47 -25.05 32.07
N LYS A 45 4.73 -25.50 32.00
CA LYS A 45 5.19 -26.73 32.64
C LYS A 45 6.48 -26.45 33.40
N MET A 46 6.46 -26.75 34.69
CA MET A 46 7.68 -26.78 35.50
C MET A 46 8.11 -28.22 35.73
N GLU A 47 9.40 -28.50 35.54
CA GLU A 47 10.03 -29.77 35.87
C GLU A 47 11.05 -29.58 37.00
N ARG A 48 11.26 -30.63 37.80
CA ARG A 48 12.20 -30.63 38.94
C ARG A 48 11.95 -29.52 39.99
N SER A 49 10.75 -28.95 40.02
CA SER A 49 10.39 -27.75 40.81
C SER A 49 10.38 -27.88 42.34
N THR A 50 10.76 -29.02 42.92
CA THR A 50 10.79 -29.16 44.39
C THR A 50 11.74 -28.16 45.05
N SER A 51 12.93 -27.96 44.49
CA SER A 51 13.90 -26.97 44.98
C SER A 51 13.32 -25.56 44.93
N PHE A 52 12.73 -25.17 43.79
CA PHE A 52 12.09 -23.86 43.64
C PHE A 52 10.92 -23.65 44.60
N ILE A 53 10.07 -24.64 44.84
CA ILE A 53 8.95 -24.53 45.79
C ILE A 53 9.48 -24.32 47.22
N LEU A 54 10.54 -25.04 47.62
CA LEU A 54 11.16 -24.86 48.94
C LEU A 54 11.82 -23.48 49.05
N TYR A 55 12.54 -23.06 48.02
CA TYR A 55 13.09 -21.71 47.91
C TYR A 55 12.00 -20.66 48.11
N MET A 56 10.89 -20.72 47.37
CA MET A 56 9.77 -19.77 47.49
C MET A 56 9.10 -19.78 48.88
N LEU A 57 9.13 -20.91 49.59
CA LEU A 57 8.51 -21.08 50.91
C LEU A 57 9.37 -20.53 52.05
N TYR A 58 10.70 -20.65 51.94
CA TYR A 58 11.65 -20.25 52.98
C TYR A 58 12.31 -18.90 52.74
N ARG A 59 12.18 -18.37 51.53
CA ARG A 59 12.66 -17.03 51.18
C ARG A 59 11.96 -15.96 52.00
N ASP A 60 12.75 -15.08 52.60
CA ASP A 60 12.26 -13.87 53.27
C ASP A 60 12.00 -12.77 52.24
N TYR A 61 10.81 -12.19 52.28
CA TYR A 61 10.40 -11.11 51.37
C TYR A 61 10.60 -9.72 51.98
N ASP A 62 11.00 -9.62 53.26
CA ASP A 62 11.21 -8.34 53.95
C ASP A 62 12.65 -7.79 53.80
N SER A 63 13.08 -7.63 52.55
CA SER A 63 14.41 -7.06 52.20
C SER A 63 14.52 -5.54 52.43
N SER A 64 13.48 -4.92 53.03
CA SER A 64 13.30 -3.46 53.18
C SER A 64 14.17 -2.81 54.27
N TYR A 65 14.98 -3.59 55.00
CA TYR A 65 15.91 -3.06 56.00
C TYR A 65 17.01 -2.21 55.33
N GLY A 66 16.78 -0.89 55.30
CA GLY A 66 17.76 0.12 54.86
C GLY A 66 17.25 1.35 54.10
N GLN A 67 15.98 1.43 53.68
CA GLN A 67 15.49 2.62 52.92
C GLN A 67 15.04 3.81 53.78
N ASN A 68 15.07 3.72 55.11
CA ASN A 68 14.60 4.80 55.99
C ASN A 68 15.72 5.75 56.46
N GLU A 69 16.48 6.35 55.55
CA GLU A 69 17.18 7.62 55.83
C GLU A 69 17.25 8.45 54.55
N SER A 70 16.14 9.10 54.18
CA SER A 70 16.07 10.39 53.48
C SER A 70 14.67 10.63 52.95
N ASN A 71 13.77 11.18 53.77
CA ASN A 71 12.73 12.11 53.31
C ASN A 71 12.03 12.72 54.51
N ASN A 72 12.68 13.73 55.08
CA ASN A 72 12.06 14.63 56.03
C ASN A 72 11.82 15.96 55.31
N SER A 73 10.64 16.11 54.69
CA SER A 73 10.07 17.43 54.41
C SER A 73 8.56 17.35 54.15
N SER A 74 7.82 17.79 55.16
CA SER A 74 6.71 18.74 55.03
C SER A 74 5.45 18.29 54.29
N GLN A 75 4.43 17.87 55.04
CA GLN A 75 3.19 18.65 55.14
C GLN A 75 2.35 18.24 56.35
N GLU A 76 2.20 19.21 57.27
CA GLU A 76 1.28 19.19 58.40
C GLU A 76 -0.15 19.57 57.98
N ASN A 77 -1.09 19.04 58.78
CA ASN A 77 -2.48 19.48 59.04
C ASN A 77 -3.53 19.20 57.93
N SER A 78 -4.71 18.64 58.23
CA SER A 78 -5.53 18.84 59.44
C SER A 78 -6.41 17.64 59.79
N SER A 79 -6.48 17.38 61.09
CA SER A 79 -7.37 16.48 61.84
C SER A 79 -8.86 16.89 61.85
N THR A 80 -9.75 15.90 61.87
CA THR A 80 -10.92 15.85 62.79
C THR A 80 -11.36 14.40 63.02
N ASN A 81 -11.67 14.10 64.29
CA ASN A 81 -11.99 12.80 64.89
C ASN A 81 -13.48 12.42 64.82
N ASP A 82 -13.73 11.19 65.29
CA ASP A 82 -14.96 10.60 65.89
C ASP A 82 -15.97 9.99 64.89
N GLU A 83 -16.59 8.82 65.11
CA GLU A 83 -16.62 7.83 66.19
C GLU A 83 -17.25 6.54 65.59
N GLY A 84 -17.06 5.37 66.23
CA GLY A 84 -17.32 4.04 65.67
C GLY A 84 -18.76 3.51 65.65
N GLY A 85 -18.90 2.22 65.29
CA GLY A 85 -20.13 1.43 65.47
C GLY A 85 -20.25 0.28 64.48
N GLY A 86 -20.24 -0.96 64.97
CA GLY A 86 -20.22 -2.17 64.15
C GLY A 86 -21.55 -2.60 63.50
N ASP A 87 -21.40 -3.64 62.68
CA ASP A 87 -22.30 -4.79 62.46
C ASP A 87 -23.40 -4.79 61.38
N ASN A 88 -23.21 -5.76 60.46
CA ASN A 88 -24.16 -6.72 59.89
C ASN A 88 -24.98 -6.43 58.60
N ASN A 89 -24.50 -7.10 57.55
CA ASN A 89 -25.22 -7.96 56.58
C ASN A 89 -26.02 -7.36 55.39
N PRO A 90 -26.15 -8.15 54.30
CA PRO A 90 -26.18 -7.66 52.94
C PRO A 90 -27.59 -7.40 52.45
N THR A 91 -27.78 -6.28 51.75
CA THR A 91 -28.95 -6.07 50.90
C THR A 91 -28.49 -5.45 49.60
N ASP A 92 -28.61 -6.27 48.57
CA ASP A 92 -28.82 -5.94 47.17
C ASP A 92 -29.70 -4.69 47.05
N ASP A 93 -29.09 -3.56 46.69
CA ASP A 93 -29.82 -2.41 46.19
C ASP A 93 -29.00 -1.80 45.05
N SER A 94 -29.55 -1.99 43.86
CA SER A 94 -29.17 -1.40 42.60
C SER A 94 -29.06 0.11 42.72
N LEU A 95 -27.83 0.62 42.74
CA LEU A 95 -27.52 2.00 42.41
C LEU A 95 -26.45 1.98 41.32
N GLU A 96 -26.89 2.32 40.11
CA GLU A 96 -26.05 2.65 38.96
C GLU A 96 -25.06 3.75 39.35
N SER A 97 -23.87 3.36 39.81
CA SER A 97 -22.69 4.21 39.68
C SER A 97 -22.25 4.13 38.22
N LYS A 98 -22.48 5.21 37.48
CA LYS A 98 -21.71 5.54 36.28
C LYS A 98 -20.24 5.74 36.70
N GLU A 99 -19.53 4.64 36.92
CA GLU A 99 -18.10 4.61 36.71
C GLU A 99 -17.89 4.45 35.20
N ASP A 100 -17.29 5.47 34.60
CA ASP A 100 -16.78 5.45 33.24
C ASP A 100 -15.59 4.47 33.21
N LYS A 101 -15.90 3.16 33.25
CA LYS A 101 -14.92 2.10 32.98
C LYS A 101 -14.70 2.10 31.48
N THR A 102 -13.74 2.90 31.02
CA THR A 102 -13.02 2.58 29.79
C THR A 102 -12.52 1.14 29.94
N SER A 103 -13.16 0.23 29.21
CA SER A 103 -12.74 -1.18 29.12
C SER A 103 -11.23 -1.25 28.94
N PRO A 104 -10.50 -2.16 29.63
CA PRO A 104 -9.09 -2.36 29.36
C PRO A 104 -8.92 -2.59 27.87
N LYS A 105 -8.04 -1.82 27.21
CA LYS A 105 -7.81 -1.94 25.77
C LYS A 105 -7.32 -3.36 25.47
N GLU A 106 -8.16 -4.17 24.84
CA GLU A 106 -7.81 -5.53 24.39
C GLU A 106 -6.84 -5.43 23.18
N TRP A 107 -5.56 -5.10 23.44
CA TRP A 107 -4.55 -4.86 22.40
C TRP A 107 -4.38 -6.05 21.48
N LEU A 108 -4.37 -7.26 22.04
CA LEU A 108 -4.26 -8.48 21.24
C LEU A 108 -5.44 -8.68 20.29
N LYS A 109 -6.66 -8.32 20.73
CA LYS A 109 -7.86 -8.36 19.88
C LYS A 109 -7.78 -7.33 18.76
N LEU A 110 -7.24 -6.14 19.03
CA LEU A 110 -6.97 -5.14 18.01
C LEU A 110 -5.97 -5.67 16.95
N GLY A 111 -4.89 -6.33 17.40
CA GLY A 111 -3.91 -6.97 16.52
C GLY A 111 -4.55 -8.04 15.63
N ARG A 112 -5.35 -8.93 16.22
CA ARG A 112 -6.09 -9.97 15.49
C ARG A 112 -7.03 -9.39 14.43
N ASN A 113 -7.83 -8.40 14.82
CA ASN A 113 -8.76 -7.73 13.90
C ASN A 113 -8.01 -7.06 12.75
N SER A 114 -6.87 -6.41 13.03
CA SER A 114 -6.04 -5.76 12.02
C SER A 114 -5.54 -6.75 10.96
N ILE A 115 -5.04 -7.91 11.39
CA ILE A 115 -4.65 -8.99 10.47
C ILE A 115 -5.84 -9.51 9.67
N PHE A 116 -6.97 -9.74 10.33
CA PHE A 116 -8.18 -10.23 9.68
C PHE A 116 -8.64 -9.27 8.57
N PHE A 117 -8.71 -7.97 8.86
CA PHE A 117 -9.06 -6.95 7.87
C PHE A 117 -8.04 -6.86 6.74
N ALA A 118 -6.74 -6.96 7.03
CA ALA A 118 -5.69 -6.98 6.01
C ALA A 118 -5.83 -8.20 5.08
N MET A 119 -6.18 -9.38 5.60
CA MET A 119 -6.45 -10.57 4.79
C MET A 119 -7.68 -10.40 3.90
N VAL A 120 -8.78 -9.88 4.46
CA VAL A 120 -10.00 -9.61 3.68
C VAL A 120 -9.72 -8.59 2.58
N PHE A 121 -8.98 -7.53 2.90
CA PHE A 121 -8.57 -6.51 1.93
C PHE A 121 -7.68 -7.09 0.83
N LEU A 122 -6.77 -8.00 1.16
CA LEU A 122 -5.97 -8.73 0.17
C LEU A 122 -6.87 -9.57 -0.76
N ILE A 123 -7.85 -10.31 -0.22
CA ILE A 123 -8.82 -11.06 -1.04
C ILE A 123 -9.62 -10.14 -1.97
N ILE A 124 -10.09 -9.00 -1.46
CA ILE A 124 -10.81 -8.00 -2.27
C ILE A 124 -9.92 -7.48 -3.39
N SER A 125 -8.65 -7.20 -3.11
CA SER A 125 -7.69 -6.72 -4.11
C SER A 125 -7.48 -7.74 -5.24
N GLU A 126 -7.51 -9.04 -4.94
CA GLU A 126 -7.44 -10.11 -5.95
C GLU A 126 -8.70 -10.13 -6.83
N ILE A 127 -9.89 -9.92 -6.26
CA ILE A 127 -11.16 -9.83 -7.01
C ILE A 127 -11.19 -8.56 -7.90
N MET A 128 -10.61 -7.45 -7.45
CA MET A 128 -10.52 -6.22 -8.23
C MET A 128 -9.72 -6.39 -9.53
N VAL A 129 -8.70 -7.25 -9.52
CA VAL A 129 -7.91 -7.60 -10.72
C VAL A 129 -8.78 -8.31 -11.75
N ILE A 130 -9.59 -9.28 -11.31
CA ILE A 130 -10.54 -10.01 -12.18
C ILE A 130 -11.53 -9.02 -12.81
N SER A 131 -11.93 -8.01 -12.04
CA SER A 131 -12.87 -6.97 -12.44
C SER A 131 -12.25 -5.84 -13.30
N SER A 132 -10.95 -5.93 -13.64
CA SER A 132 -10.23 -4.98 -14.50
C SER A 132 -10.28 -3.51 -14.03
N ILE A 133 -10.25 -3.28 -12.71
CA ILE A 133 -10.28 -1.94 -12.10
C ILE A 133 -8.90 -1.26 -12.24
N ARG A 134 -8.91 0.07 -12.48
CA ARG A 134 -7.70 0.89 -12.60
C ARG A 134 -6.94 0.89 -11.26
N PHE A 135 -5.61 0.73 -11.31
CA PHE A 135 -4.72 0.62 -10.15
C PHE A 135 -4.81 -0.67 -9.31
N SER A 136 -5.54 -1.70 -9.77
CA SER A 136 -5.66 -2.98 -9.06
C SER A 136 -4.30 -3.60 -8.67
N THR A 137 -3.27 -3.51 -9.51
CA THR A 137 -1.92 -3.98 -9.17
C THR A 137 -1.29 -3.23 -7.99
N ILE A 138 -1.46 -1.91 -7.91
CA ILE A 138 -0.91 -1.10 -6.81
C ILE A 138 -1.64 -1.46 -5.50
N ILE A 139 -2.96 -1.62 -5.57
CA ILE A 139 -3.79 -1.99 -4.42
C ILE A 139 -3.38 -3.37 -3.87
N ARG A 140 -3.06 -4.35 -4.73
CA ARG A 140 -2.56 -5.66 -4.29
C ARG A 140 -1.22 -5.58 -3.56
N VAL A 141 -0.25 -4.86 -4.13
CA VAL A 141 1.08 -4.68 -3.53
C VAL A 141 0.92 -4.04 -2.16
N PHE A 142 0.10 -3.01 -2.07
CA PHE A 142 -0.23 -2.35 -0.81
C PHE A 142 -0.89 -3.31 0.18
N ALA A 143 -1.94 -4.03 -0.22
CA ALA A 143 -2.64 -4.99 0.63
C ALA A 143 -1.71 -6.09 1.17
N TRP A 144 -0.86 -6.66 0.30
CA TRP A 144 0.11 -7.67 0.69
C TRP A 144 1.15 -7.11 1.67
N THR A 145 1.66 -5.90 1.41
CA THR A 145 2.63 -5.24 2.30
C THR A 145 2.03 -4.96 3.68
N CYS A 146 0.80 -4.45 3.74
CA CYS A 146 0.08 -4.25 5.00
C CYS A 146 -0.12 -5.57 5.77
N LEU A 147 -0.43 -6.67 5.07
CA LEU A 147 -0.56 -7.98 5.71
C LEU A 147 0.77 -8.47 6.29
N MET A 148 1.87 -8.29 5.55
CA MET A 148 3.21 -8.66 6.04
C MET A 148 3.59 -7.87 7.29
N ILE A 149 3.42 -6.54 7.26
CA ILE A 149 3.64 -5.67 8.43
C ILE A 149 2.75 -6.08 9.61
N GLY A 150 1.50 -6.46 9.32
CA GLY A 150 0.55 -6.94 10.32
C GLY A 150 1.09 -8.13 11.11
N PHE A 151 1.72 -9.08 10.42
CA PHE A 151 2.28 -10.28 11.07
C PHE A 151 3.66 -10.06 11.69
N THR A 152 4.53 -9.28 11.06
CA THR A 152 5.92 -9.12 11.54
C THR A 152 6.07 -8.08 12.64
N ILE A 153 5.17 -7.09 12.69
CA ILE A 153 5.27 -5.96 13.63
C ILE A 153 4.01 -5.87 14.47
N VAL A 154 2.84 -5.67 13.86
CA VAL A 154 1.62 -5.33 14.61
C VAL A 154 1.25 -6.42 15.61
N LEU A 155 1.18 -7.68 15.19
CA LEU A 155 0.76 -8.77 16.07
C LEU A 155 1.73 -9.02 17.23
N PRO A 156 3.06 -9.19 17.02
CA PRO A 156 4.02 -9.27 18.12
C PRO A 156 3.94 -8.07 19.07
N SER A 157 3.89 -6.84 18.54
CA SER A 157 3.78 -5.64 19.38
C SER A 157 2.49 -5.61 20.19
N THR A 158 1.35 -5.94 19.60
CA THR A 158 0.08 -5.99 20.35
C THR A 158 0.05 -7.09 21.39
N TYR A 159 0.72 -8.22 21.16
CA TYR A 159 0.87 -9.27 22.16
C TYR A 159 1.74 -8.82 23.33
N LEU A 160 2.87 -8.16 23.04
CA LEU A 160 3.75 -7.60 24.07
C LEU A 160 3.05 -6.51 24.90
N LEU A 161 2.28 -5.62 24.26
CA LEU A 161 1.51 -4.59 24.96
C LEU A 161 0.40 -5.19 25.84
N ASP A 162 -0.24 -6.27 25.38
CA ASP A 162 -1.25 -7.02 26.16
C ASP A 162 -0.61 -7.69 27.39
N LEU A 163 0.65 -8.12 27.28
CA LEU A 163 1.43 -8.70 28.39
C LEU A 163 1.97 -7.63 29.36
N ALA A 164 2.31 -6.44 28.86
CA ALA A 164 2.93 -5.37 29.65
C ALA A 164 1.95 -4.63 30.59
N GLY A 165 0.65 -4.65 30.31
CA GLY A 165 -0.35 -3.95 31.13
C GLY A 165 -0.29 -2.41 31.01
N GLU A 166 -1.29 -1.73 31.57
CA GLU A 166 -1.53 -0.27 31.39
C GLU A 166 -0.59 0.66 32.19
N ASP A 167 0.37 0.11 32.95
CA ASP A 167 1.30 0.88 33.79
C ASP A 167 2.60 1.30 33.07
N GLY A 168 2.73 0.96 31.77
CA GLY A 168 3.85 1.43 30.94
C GLY A 168 3.58 2.81 30.35
N ASP A 169 4.31 3.82 30.80
CA ASP A 169 4.26 5.21 30.30
C ASP A 169 4.12 5.30 28.75
N GLU A 170 3.18 6.11 28.27
CA GLU A 170 2.78 6.26 26.86
C GLU A 170 3.88 6.80 25.91
N ASP A 171 5.09 7.06 26.42
CA ASP A 171 6.25 7.57 25.67
C ASP A 171 7.35 6.52 25.43
N ALA A 172 7.05 5.22 25.58
CA ALA A 172 8.00 4.15 25.27
C ALA A 172 8.21 3.97 23.75
N GLN A 173 9.04 4.85 23.18
CA GLN A 173 9.90 4.51 22.06
C GLN A 173 10.64 3.21 22.44
N PHE A 174 10.73 2.24 21.53
CA PHE A 174 11.30 0.91 21.76
C PHE A 174 12.79 1.02 22.13
N ASP A 175 13.07 1.43 23.36
CA ASP A 175 14.39 1.52 23.96
C ASP A 175 14.68 0.19 24.66
N GLU A 176 15.89 -0.29 24.42
CA GLU A 176 16.47 -1.54 24.92
C GLU A 176 16.36 -1.68 26.46
N GLU A 177 16.25 -0.55 27.17
CA GLU A 177 16.05 -0.42 28.63
C GLU A 177 14.70 -0.93 29.15
N LEU A 178 13.62 -0.96 28.34
CA LEU A 178 12.29 -1.34 28.85
C LEU A 178 12.17 -2.86 29.13
N SER A 179 12.98 -3.67 28.46
CA SER A 179 13.13 -5.11 28.76
C SER A 179 13.78 -5.35 30.13
N GLN A 180 14.62 -4.40 30.55
CA GLN A 180 15.36 -4.41 31.80
C GLN A 180 14.46 -4.06 32.99
N LYS A 181 13.44 -3.23 32.76
CA LYS A 181 12.48 -2.81 33.80
C LYS A 181 11.35 -3.82 34.03
N ASN A 182 10.60 -4.23 33.01
CA ASN A 182 9.34 -4.92 33.26
C ASN A 182 9.44 -6.40 33.68
N PHE A 183 10.53 -7.12 33.35
CA PHE A 183 10.68 -8.53 33.78
C PHE A 183 11.08 -8.67 35.25
N VAL A 184 11.65 -7.62 35.86
CA VAL A 184 12.23 -7.66 37.22
C VAL A 184 11.60 -6.62 38.19
N GLU A 185 11.08 -5.47 37.72
CA GLU A 185 10.54 -4.42 38.61
C GLU A 185 9.25 -4.79 39.35
N SER A 186 8.42 -5.70 38.82
CA SER A 186 7.09 -5.94 39.40
C SER A 186 7.08 -6.86 40.62
N THR A 187 8.17 -7.55 40.94
CA THR A 187 8.19 -8.50 42.07
C THR A 187 9.29 -8.30 43.10
N GLU A 188 10.40 -7.61 42.80
CA GLU A 188 11.63 -7.76 43.59
C GLU A 188 12.58 -6.55 43.55
N THR A 189 12.06 -5.33 43.76
CA THR A 189 12.93 -4.15 43.83
C THR A 189 13.83 -4.20 45.06
N GLY A 190 15.11 -4.55 44.87
CA GLY A 190 16.15 -4.45 45.91
C GLY A 190 16.40 -5.71 46.76
N SER A 191 15.84 -6.86 46.38
CA SER A 191 16.12 -8.17 47.01
C SER A 191 17.39 -8.83 46.47
N MET A 192 17.86 -8.48 45.27
CA MET A 192 19.04 -9.07 44.66
C MET A 192 20.21 -8.07 44.63
N VAL A 193 21.43 -8.57 44.79
CA VAL A 193 22.65 -7.74 44.78
C VAL A 193 23.77 -8.40 43.99
N HIS A 194 24.71 -7.58 43.51
CA HIS A 194 25.78 -7.98 42.59
C HIS A 194 25.25 -8.71 41.34
N GLU A 195 24.18 -8.16 40.79
CA GLU A 195 23.50 -8.73 39.63
C GLU A 195 24.38 -8.69 38.38
N ASN A 196 24.31 -9.76 37.60
CA ASN A 196 24.90 -9.85 36.27
C ASN A 196 23.85 -10.41 35.30
N ASN A 197 23.48 -9.58 34.33
CA ASN A 197 22.41 -9.83 33.37
C ASN A 197 23.00 -9.82 31.97
N ILE A 198 22.87 -10.94 31.25
CA ILE A 198 23.32 -11.07 29.86
C ILE A 198 22.09 -11.23 28.98
N PHE A 199 22.03 -10.43 27.91
CA PHE A 199 20.97 -10.46 26.92
C PHE A 199 21.57 -10.48 25.53
N ASP A 200 21.30 -11.55 24.79
CA ASP A 200 21.71 -11.70 23.39
C ASP A 200 20.48 -11.95 22.52
N SER A 201 20.44 -11.37 21.32
CA SER A 201 19.38 -11.60 20.33
C SER A 201 19.93 -12.15 19.02
N GLU A 202 19.22 -13.11 18.44
CA GLU A 202 19.55 -13.74 17.16
C GLU A 202 18.31 -13.76 16.24
N LEU A 203 18.50 -13.42 14.97
CA LEU A 203 17.47 -13.58 13.95
C LEU A 203 17.44 -15.03 13.46
N ILE A 204 16.31 -15.69 13.65
CA ILE A 204 16.05 -17.03 13.13
C ILE A 204 15.09 -16.94 11.94
N LEU A 205 15.07 -17.97 11.08
CA LEU A 205 14.26 -17.94 9.85
C LEU A 205 12.81 -17.54 10.11
N ARG A 206 12.24 -18.03 11.21
CA ARG A 206 10.83 -17.88 11.56
C ARG A 206 10.55 -16.82 12.63
N GLY A 207 11.53 -16.03 13.04
CA GLY A 207 11.35 -15.22 14.24
C GLY A 207 12.61 -14.57 14.79
N ILE A 208 12.56 -14.27 16.08
CA ILE A 208 13.68 -13.74 16.85
C ILE A 208 13.85 -14.63 18.08
N LYS A 209 15.09 -15.00 18.38
CA LYS A 209 15.49 -15.74 19.56
C LYS A 209 16.23 -14.80 20.51
N PHE A 210 15.88 -14.84 21.79
CA PHE A 210 16.55 -14.12 22.85
C PHE A 210 17.16 -15.13 23.82
N ASN A 211 18.44 -14.97 24.13
CA ASN A 211 19.11 -15.70 25.19
C ASN A 211 19.27 -14.73 26.37
N LEU A 212 18.78 -15.15 27.53
CA LEU A 212 18.66 -14.36 28.74
C LEU A 212 19.38 -15.11 29.86
N GLU A 213 20.36 -14.49 30.48
CA GLU A 213 21.00 -14.99 31.68
C GLU A 213 20.86 -13.95 32.79
N TYR A 214 20.44 -14.40 33.96
CA TYR A 214 20.33 -13.61 35.17
C TYR A 214 21.11 -14.31 36.28
N SER A 215 21.92 -13.57 37.02
CA SER A 215 22.64 -14.09 38.18
C SER A 215 22.82 -13.02 39.23
N GLY A 216 22.85 -13.41 40.50
CA GLY A 216 23.03 -12.48 41.62
C GLY A 216 22.93 -13.18 42.96
N TYR A 217 23.06 -12.43 44.04
CA TYR A 217 22.86 -12.93 45.40
C TYR A 217 21.53 -12.42 45.95
N ASP A 218 20.69 -13.35 46.41
CA ASP A 218 19.36 -13.05 46.92
C ASP A 218 19.40 -12.76 48.43
N LEU A 219 19.09 -11.53 48.82
CA LEU A 219 18.96 -11.13 50.22
C LEU A 219 17.86 -11.90 50.93
N GLY A 220 16.84 -12.40 50.23
CA GLY A 220 15.79 -13.23 50.84
C GLY A 220 16.28 -14.59 51.35
N LEU A 221 17.53 -14.96 51.09
CA LEU A 221 18.18 -16.17 51.60
C LEU A 221 19.19 -15.87 52.72
N VAL A 222 19.28 -14.61 53.15
CA VAL A 222 20.28 -14.12 54.10
C VAL A 222 19.57 -13.53 55.32
N GLU A 223 20.20 -13.61 56.48
CA GLU A 223 19.64 -13.00 57.69
C GLU A 223 19.79 -11.46 57.64
N PRO A 224 18.83 -10.67 58.16
CA PRO A 224 18.84 -9.21 58.04
C PRO A 224 20.09 -8.50 58.56
N GLU A 225 20.80 -9.09 59.54
CA GLU A 225 22.04 -8.53 60.06
C GLU A 225 23.19 -8.53 59.04
N GLU A 226 23.15 -9.42 58.06
CA GLU A 226 24.23 -9.62 57.08
C GLU A 226 23.96 -8.88 55.74
N TYR A 227 22.80 -8.23 55.58
CA TYR A 227 22.44 -7.48 54.36
C TYR A 227 23.45 -6.40 54.00
N ALA A 228 23.98 -5.68 55.00
CA ALA A 228 24.95 -4.62 54.78
C ALA A 228 26.29 -5.15 54.26
N GLU A 229 26.71 -6.33 54.73
CA GLU A 229 27.93 -7.00 54.29
C GLU A 229 27.79 -7.47 52.84
N LEU A 230 26.70 -8.18 52.54
CA LEU A 230 26.45 -8.70 51.20
C LEU A 230 26.26 -7.59 50.16
N ARG A 231 25.66 -6.44 50.51
CA ARG A 231 25.57 -5.27 49.60
C ARG A 231 26.92 -4.61 49.32
N ALA A 232 27.85 -4.65 50.26
CA ALA A 232 29.11 -3.91 50.17
C ALA A 232 30.13 -4.61 49.26
N GLU A 233 30.28 -5.93 49.37
CA GLU A 233 31.28 -6.71 48.63
C GLU A 233 30.74 -8.07 48.20
N VAL A 234 31.29 -8.61 47.11
CA VAL A 234 30.96 -9.97 46.63
C VAL A 234 31.52 -11.01 47.62
N PRO A 235 30.73 -11.99 48.09
CA PRO A 235 31.18 -13.02 49.03
C PRO A 235 32.43 -13.78 48.54
N GLN A 236 33.36 -14.04 49.46
CA GLN A 236 34.54 -14.86 49.17
C GLN A 236 34.15 -16.35 49.17
N ASN A 237 34.73 -17.14 48.24
CA ASN A 237 34.53 -18.60 48.16
C ASN A 237 34.72 -19.25 49.54
N ASN A 238 33.62 -19.79 50.12
CA ASN A 238 33.48 -20.46 51.43
C ASN A 238 32.83 -19.65 52.59
N SER A 239 32.18 -18.50 52.33
CA SER A 239 31.29 -17.87 53.33
C SER A 239 29.88 -18.45 53.30
N SER A 240 29.11 -18.35 54.40
CA SER A 240 27.67 -18.67 54.43
C SER A 240 26.87 -17.88 53.40
N LEU A 241 27.31 -16.64 53.12
CA LEU A 241 26.73 -15.76 52.11
C LEU A 241 26.90 -16.25 50.67
N THR A 242 27.70 -17.29 50.42
CA THR A 242 27.82 -17.86 49.07
C THR A 242 26.57 -18.66 48.69
N ASP A 243 25.82 -19.18 49.67
CA ASP A 243 24.63 -20.01 49.45
C ASP A 243 23.41 -19.21 48.96
N SER A 244 23.45 -17.88 49.05
CA SER A 244 22.42 -16.99 48.51
C SER A 244 22.57 -16.69 47.01
N TYR A 245 23.63 -17.19 46.36
CA TYR A 245 23.80 -17.03 44.93
C TYR A 245 22.70 -17.78 44.17
N VAL A 246 22.13 -17.14 43.17
CA VAL A 246 21.09 -17.68 42.29
C VAL A 246 21.48 -17.39 40.84
N LYS A 247 21.36 -18.40 39.98
CA LYS A 247 21.55 -18.25 38.54
C LYS A 247 20.36 -18.82 37.77
N PHE A 248 19.84 -18.04 36.84
CA PHE A 248 18.75 -18.38 35.94
C PHE A 248 19.18 -18.16 34.49
N GLU A 249 19.03 -19.18 33.66
CA GLU A 249 19.31 -19.15 32.23
C GLU A 249 18.02 -19.41 31.47
N SER A 250 17.75 -18.66 30.41
CA SER A 250 16.56 -18.87 29.59
C SER A 250 16.72 -18.49 28.13
N ILE A 251 15.87 -19.10 27.31
CA ILE A 251 15.74 -18.89 25.88
C ILE A 251 14.28 -18.52 25.62
N LEU A 252 14.06 -17.40 24.94
CA LEU A 252 12.75 -16.97 24.48
C LEU A 252 12.74 -16.89 22.95
N GLU A 253 11.90 -17.68 22.30
CA GLU A 253 11.74 -17.71 20.85
C GLU A 253 10.37 -17.13 20.46
N LEU A 254 10.37 -16.00 19.76
CA LEU A 254 9.18 -15.42 19.14
C LEU A 254 9.14 -15.82 17.67
N GLU A 255 8.36 -16.83 17.32
CA GLU A 255 8.17 -17.32 15.96
C GLU A 255 6.82 -16.93 15.36
N TYR A 256 6.78 -16.61 14.07
CA TYR A 256 5.54 -16.59 13.32
C TYR A 256 5.11 -18.01 12.89
N GLY A 257 3.81 -18.22 12.73
CA GLY A 257 3.23 -19.54 12.46
C GLY A 257 3.76 -20.24 11.20
N LYS A 258 3.75 -21.58 11.20
CA LYS A 258 4.38 -22.42 10.15
C LYS A 258 3.86 -22.16 8.73
N ASN A 259 2.62 -21.68 8.61
CA ASN A 259 1.96 -21.45 7.32
C ASN A 259 2.11 -20.01 6.81
N LEU A 260 2.62 -19.06 7.62
CA LEU A 260 2.85 -17.68 7.18
C LEU A 260 3.82 -17.56 6.00
N PRO A 261 4.93 -18.33 5.90
CA PRO A 261 5.82 -18.28 4.76
C PRO A 261 5.13 -18.47 3.40
N SER A 262 3.98 -19.14 3.38
CA SER A 262 3.21 -19.29 2.14
C SER A 262 2.79 -17.95 1.54
N LEU A 263 2.60 -16.89 2.35
CA LEU A 263 2.24 -15.55 1.88
C LEU A 263 3.29 -14.92 0.96
N PHE A 264 4.56 -15.32 1.04
CA PHE A 264 5.62 -14.86 0.13
C PHE A 264 5.49 -15.43 -1.29
N ILE A 265 4.67 -16.47 -1.48
CA ILE A 265 4.40 -17.05 -2.81
C ILE A 265 3.36 -16.21 -3.57
N ILE A 266 2.56 -15.39 -2.88
CA ILE A 266 1.49 -14.60 -3.48
C ILE A 266 2.01 -13.67 -4.60
N PRO A 267 3.07 -12.87 -4.41
CA PRO A 267 3.63 -12.04 -5.48
C PRO A 267 4.07 -12.84 -6.72
N PHE A 268 4.60 -14.06 -6.54
CA PHE A 268 4.97 -14.93 -7.67
C PHE A 268 3.74 -15.37 -8.47
N SER A 269 2.62 -15.65 -7.81
CA SER A 269 1.37 -15.99 -8.49
C SER A 269 0.86 -14.87 -9.40
N TRP A 270 1.21 -13.61 -9.10
CA TRP A 270 0.80 -12.45 -9.90
C TRP A 270 1.48 -12.41 -11.27
N TYR A 271 2.66 -13.02 -11.41
CA TYR A 271 3.33 -13.19 -12.70
C TYR A 271 2.61 -14.22 -13.59
N LEU A 272 2.08 -15.29 -12.98
CA LEU A 272 1.33 -16.33 -13.68
C LEU A 272 -0.09 -15.89 -14.05
N ILE A 273 -0.68 -14.99 -13.25
CA ILE A 273 -2.03 -14.45 -13.46
C ILE A 273 -1.94 -12.92 -13.50
N PRO A 274 -1.37 -12.35 -14.59
CA PRO A 274 -1.26 -10.91 -14.73
C PRO A 274 -2.66 -10.29 -14.90
N ALA A 275 -2.81 -9.05 -14.42
CA ALA A 275 -4.02 -8.27 -14.64
C ALA A 275 -4.31 -8.22 -16.14
N ARG A 276 -5.48 -8.71 -16.57
CA ARG A 276 -5.87 -8.64 -17.98
C ARG A 276 -5.89 -7.18 -18.39
N PRO A 277 -5.18 -6.77 -19.46
CA PRO A 277 -5.37 -5.44 -19.99
C PRO A 277 -6.86 -5.31 -20.32
N ARG A 278 -7.50 -4.26 -19.80
CA ARG A 278 -8.89 -3.95 -20.13
C ARG A 278 -8.98 -4.02 -21.66
N LYS A 279 -9.85 -4.89 -22.19
CA LYS A 279 -10.29 -4.72 -23.58
C LYS A 279 -10.90 -3.33 -23.60
N ASN A 280 -10.12 -2.33 -24.02
CA ASN A 280 -10.71 -1.18 -24.65
C ASN A 280 -11.59 -1.84 -25.72
N LYS A 281 -12.92 -1.71 -25.58
CA LYS A 281 -13.74 -1.73 -26.77
C LYS A 281 -13.16 -0.58 -27.58
N SER A 282 -12.13 -0.84 -28.38
CA SER A 282 -11.79 0.04 -29.47
C SER A 282 -13.13 0.22 -30.16
N PRO A 283 -13.69 1.43 -30.18
CA PRO A 283 -14.90 1.63 -30.95
C PRO A 283 -14.65 1.00 -32.31
N ASN A 284 -15.57 0.17 -32.78
CA ASN A 284 -15.39 -0.52 -34.04
C ASN A 284 -15.53 0.54 -35.14
N ILE A 285 -14.47 1.31 -35.35
CA ILE A 285 -14.41 2.39 -36.32
C ILE A 285 -14.07 1.72 -37.64
N VAL A 286 -15.02 1.73 -38.55
CA VAL A 286 -14.86 1.19 -39.89
C VAL A 286 -14.85 2.35 -40.87
N THR A 287 -13.87 2.40 -41.75
CA THR A 287 -13.84 3.34 -42.87
C THR A 287 -14.59 2.77 -44.07
N LYS A 288 -15.47 3.57 -44.68
CA LYS A 288 -16.23 3.19 -45.89
C LYS A 288 -16.27 4.36 -46.88
N PRO A 289 -16.40 4.09 -48.19
CA PRO A 289 -16.70 5.13 -49.17
C PRO A 289 -17.95 5.92 -48.79
N LEU A 290 -17.91 7.23 -48.97
CA LEU A 290 -19.06 8.11 -48.73
C LEU A 290 -20.05 8.04 -49.90
N SER A 291 -21.31 8.35 -49.61
CA SER A 291 -22.37 8.45 -50.61
C SER A 291 -23.18 9.74 -50.41
N ASN A 292 -24.03 10.09 -51.38
CA ASN A 292 -24.93 11.24 -51.25
C ASN A 292 -25.90 11.15 -50.05
N ASN A 293 -26.13 9.95 -49.49
CA ASN A 293 -26.92 9.79 -48.26
C ASN A 293 -26.18 10.27 -47.01
N ASP A 294 -24.86 10.41 -47.05
CA ASP A 294 -24.03 10.83 -45.92
C ASP A 294 -23.87 12.35 -45.83
N VAL A 295 -24.24 13.08 -46.90
CA VAL A 295 -24.09 14.56 -47.02
C VAL A 295 -24.67 15.33 -45.83
N PRO A 296 -25.89 15.02 -45.32
CA PRO A 296 -26.43 15.74 -44.17
C PRO A 296 -25.54 15.60 -42.92
N MET A 297 -24.98 14.41 -42.68
CA MET A 297 -24.08 14.14 -41.55
C MET A 297 -22.69 14.75 -41.76
N MET A 298 -22.18 14.74 -43.00
CA MET A 298 -20.91 15.39 -43.36
C MET A 298 -21.01 16.90 -43.11
N TRP A 299 -22.11 17.52 -43.54
CA TRP A 299 -22.38 18.93 -43.31
C TRP A 299 -22.45 19.25 -41.82
N GLU A 300 -23.16 18.46 -41.02
CA GLU A 300 -23.23 18.66 -39.56
C GLU A 300 -21.83 18.58 -38.90
N ILE A 301 -21.02 17.60 -39.28
CA ILE A 301 -19.64 17.46 -38.78
C ILE A 301 -18.77 18.64 -39.21
N ASN A 302 -18.95 19.15 -40.43
CA ASN A 302 -18.23 20.32 -40.93
C ASN A 302 -18.57 21.57 -40.12
N GLU A 303 -19.85 21.82 -39.83
CA GLU A 303 -20.30 22.97 -39.05
C GLU A 303 -19.72 22.97 -37.62
N GLN A 304 -19.55 21.79 -37.01
CA GLN A 304 -18.87 21.64 -35.71
C GLN A 304 -17.37 22.01 -35.74
N GLY A 305 -16.79 22.14 -36.93
CA GLY A 305 -15.40 22.53 -37.17
C GLY A 305 -15.19 24.03 -37.39
N LEU A 306 -16.26 24.83 -37.48
CA LEU A 306 -16.14 26.27 -37.73
C LEU A 306 -15.43 27.00 -36.58
N PRO A 307 -14.65 28.07 -36.89
CA PRO A 307 -14.40 28.61 -38.23
C PRO A 307 -13.33 27.86 -39.04
N GLY A 308 -12.72 26.80 -38.49
CA GLY A 308 -11.54 26.14 -39.06
C GLY A 308 -11.75 25.30 -40.31
N THR A 309 -12.97 24.81 -40.56
CA THR A 309 -13.33 23.93 -41.70
C THR A 309 -13.93 24.67 -42.90
N GLY A 310 -14.24 25.97 -42.77
CA GLY A 310 -14.93 26.74 -43.80
C GLY A 310 -16.42 26.36 -43.94
N GLN A 311 -17.28 27.37 -44.01
CA GLN A 311 -18.73 27.20 -44.15
C GLN A 311 -19.09 26.71 -45.56
N VAL A 312 -20.09 25.84 -45.68
CA VAL A 312 -20.54 25.22 -46.94
C VAL A 312 -22.02 24.83 -46.83
N THR A 313 -22.77 24.83 -47.93
CA THR A 313 -24.14 24.29 -47.96
C THR A 313 -24.14 22.77 -48.17
N GLN A 314 -25.30 22.12 -48.01
CA GLN A 314 -25.42 20.69 -48.30
C GLN A 314 -25.28 20.40 -49.81
N GLU A 315 -25.80 21.29 -50.67
CA GLU A 315 -25.67 21.17 -52.12
C GLU A 315 -24.22 21.31 -52.57
N GLU A 316 -23.49 22.26 -51.98
CA GLU A 316 -22.05 22.44 -52.23
C GLU A 316 -21.25 21.24 -51.74
N MET A 317 -21.58 20.67 -50.57
CA MET A 317 -20.95 19.46 -50.04
C MET A 317 -21.20 18.24 -50.95
N ALA A 318 -22.43 18.06 -51.47
CA ALA A 318 -22.74 17.01 -52.42
C ALA A 318 -21.99 17.18 -53.75
N THR A 319 -21.93 18.41 -54.27
CA THR A 319 -21.18 18.73 -55.49
C THR A 319 -19.68 18.44 -55.30
N LEU A 320 -19.12 18.82 -54.16
CA LEU A 320 -17.72 18.51 -53.82
C LEU A 320 -17.48 17.00 -53.71
N LEU A 321 -18.41 16.26 -53.09
CA LEU A 321 -18.31 14.81 -52.97
C LEU A 321 -18.23 14.12 -54.35
N ASP A 322 -19.03 14.57 -55.32
CA ASP A 322 -19.04 14.02 -56.69
C ASP A 322 -17.73 14.30 -57.46
N LEU A 323 -16.97 15.33 -57.07
CA LEU A 323 -15.67 15.67 -57.66
C LEU A 323 -14.50 14.89 -57.04
N CYS A 324 -14.70 14.29 -55.86
CA CYS A 324 -13.62 13.66 -55.10
C CYS A 324 -13.20 12.31 -55.67
N GLU A 325 -11.89 12.09 -55.73
CA GLU A 325 -11.31 10.79 -56.02
C GLU A 325 -11.32 9.89 -54.79
N VAL A 326 -10.95 10.44 -53.62
CA VAL A 326 -11.00 9.74 -52.34
C VAL A 326 -12.01 10.42 -51.44
N SER A 327 -13.12 9.73 -51.17
CA SER A 327 -14.17 10.18 -50.26
C SER A 327 -14.47 9.07 -49.23
N LEU A 328 -14.00 9.26 -47.99
CA LEU A 328 -14.09 8.23 -46.95
C LEU A 328 -14.73 8.75 -45.67
N GLY A 329 -15.65 7.96 -45.12
CA GLY A 329 -16.31 8.19 -43.84
C GLY A 329 -15.83 7.20 -42.79
N ALA A 330 -15.61 7.68 -41.56
CA ALA A 330 -15.33 6.85 -40.39
C ALA A 330 -16.61 6.65 -39.57
N TYR A 331 -17.06 5.40 -39.47
CA TYR A 331 -18.29 5.02 -38.80
C TYR A 331 -17.99 4.34 -37.46
N GLN A 332 -18.47 4.93 -36.37
CA GLN A 332 -18.44 4.35 -35.04
C GLN A 332 -19.84 3.91 -34.66
N ASP A 333 -20.02 2.61 -34.39
CA ASP A 333 -21.32 2.02 -34.04
C ASP A 333 -22.43 2.34 -35.08
N GLY A 334 -22.06 2.43 -36.36
CA GLY A 334 -22.95 2.73 -37.47
C GLY A 334 -23.22 4.22 -37.73
N LYS A 335 -22.73 5.12 -36.87
CA LYS A 335 -22.86 6.58 -37.03
C LYS A 335 -21.61 7.17 -37.69
N LEU A 336 -21.78 8.06 -38.66
CA LEU A 336 -20.67 8.83 -39.23
C LEU A 336 -20.10 9.78 -38.16
N THR A 337 -18.80 9.67 -37.90
CA THR A 337 -18.09 10.41 -36.83
C THR A 337 -16.89 11.21 -37.35
N GLY A 338 -16.47 10.97 -38.58
CA GLY A 338 -15.51 11.82 -39.28
C GLY A 338 -15.48 11.47 -40.76
N PHE A 339 -14.92 12.36 -41.57
CA PHE A 339 -14.82 12.17 -43.01
C PHE A 339 -13.58 12.85 -43.58
N VAL A 340 -13.17 12.42 -44.77
CA VAL A 340 -12.14 13.05 -45.58
C VAL A 340 -12.54 13.10 -47.05
N LEU A 341 -12.29 14.23 -47.70
CA LEU A 341 -12.56 14.51 -49.10
C LEU A 341 -11.26 14.95 -49.78
N CYS A 342 -10.89 14.23 -50.83
CA CYS A 342 -9.67 14.50 -51.58
C CYS A 342 -9.89 14.59 -53.09
N LEU A 343 -9.18 15.53 -53.71
CA LEU A 343 -9.25 15.84 -55.14
C LEU A 343 -7.91 15.53 -55.82
N LEU A 344 -7.97 15.05 -57.06
CA LEU A 344 -6.80 14.97 -57.95
C LEU A 344 -6.57 16.30 -58.68
N PRO A 345 -5.38 16.52 -59.28
CA PRO A 345 -5.08 17.76 -59.98
C PRO A 345 -5.99 17.95 -61.21
N LYS A 346 -6.23 19.20 -61.59
CA LYS A 346 -7.03 19.62 -62.75
C LYS A 346 -8.51 19.22 -62.72
N THR A 347 -9.02 18.81 -61.56
CA THR A 347 -10.46 18.74 -61.26
C THR A 347 -11.08 20.14 -61.32
N GLU A 348 -12.31 20.27 -61.81
CA GLU A 348 -13.06 21.53 -61.93
C GLU A 348 -13.57 22.04 -60.57
N TYR A 349 -12.64 22.36 -59.66
CA TYR A 349 -12.93 22.85 -58.32
C TYR A 349 -12.42 24.28 -58.11
N GLY A 350 -13.30 25.16 -57.63
CA GLY A 350 -13.09 26.62 -57.62
C GLY A 350 -12.27 27.20 -56.45
N SER A 351 -11.55 26.37 -55.68
CA SER A 351 -10.75 26.87 -54.54
C SER A 351 -9.44 27.52 -54.97
N LEU A 352 -9.14 28.72 -54.45
CA LEU A 352 -7.87 29.42 -54.68
C LEU A 352 -6.67 28.64 -54.11
N ASN A 353 -6.86 27.94 -53.00
CA ASN A 353 -5.83 27.10 -52.38
C ASN A 353 -5.50 25.90 -53.26
N TYR A 354 -6.54 25.24 -53.77
CA TYR A 354 -6.39 24.15 -54.73
C TYR A 354 -5.73 24.62 -56.04
N ALA A 355 -6.11 25.82 -56.55
CA ALA A 355 -5.48 26.42 -57.72
C ALA A 355 -3.98 26.70 -57.50
N TRP A 356 -3.57 27.08 -56.28
CA TRP A 356 -2.17 27.29 -55.92
C TRP A 356 -1.31 26.03 -56.10
N PHE A 357 -1.83 24.86 -55.69
CA PHE A 357 -1.16 23.57 -55.88
C PHE A 357 -1.10 23.16 -57.36
N ASN A 358 -2.21 23.34 -58.11
CA ASN A 358 -2.25 23.05 -59.55
C ASN A 358 -1.24 23.86 -60.38
N GLN A 359 -0.84 25.04 -59.91
CA GLN A 359 0.18 25.87 -60.57
C GLN A 359 1.62 25.40 -60.30
N ARG A 360 1.84 24.56 -59.28
CA ARG A 360 3.18 24.27 -58.73
C ARG A 360 3.56 22.81 -58.78
N TYR A 361 2.59 21.91 -58.80
CA TYR A 361 2.79 20.47 -58.76
C TYR A 361 2.01 19.79 -59.89
N ASP A 362 2.67 18.91 -60.64
CA ASP A 362 2.04 18.18 -61.73
C ASP A 362 1.12 17.06 -61.23
N GLN A 363 1.46 16.47 -60.08
CA GLN A 363 0.78 15.32 -59.47
C GLN A 363 0.72 15.50 -57.95
N PHE A 364 -0.45 15.32 -57.36
CA PHE A 364 -0.70 15.34 -55.91
C PHE A 364 -2.11 14.82 -55.62
N ILE A 365 -2.39 14.44 -54.38
CA ILE A 365 -3.74 14.30 -53.87
C ILE A 365 -4.00 15.40 -52.83
N TYR A 366 -5.03 16.21 -53.06
CA TYR A 366 -5.34 17.38 -52.26
C TYR A 366 -6.47 17.09 -51.28
N VAL A 367 -6.18 17.17 -49.98
CA VAL A 367 -7.15 17.05 -48.91
C VAL A 367 -7.87 18.38 -48.74
N ASP A 368 -9.04 18.52 -49.36
CA ASP A 368 -9.87 19.73 -49.23
C ASP A 368 -10.48 19.80 -47.83
N ARG A 369 -11.04 18.69 -47.35
CA ARG A 369 -11.72 18.63 -46.06
C ARG A 369 -11.38 17.36 -45.33
N ILE A 370 -10.99 17.53 -44.07
CA ILE A 370 -10.95 16.47 -43.07
C ILE A 370 -11.57 16.98 -41.77
N ALA A 371 -12.61 16.31 -41.29
CA ALA A 371 -13.32 16.74 -40.10
C ALA A 371 -13.73 15.55 -39.23
N VAL A 372 -13.74 15.77 -37.92
CA VAL A 372 -14.15 14.79 -36.91
C VAL A 372 -15.15 15.44 -35.96
N ALA A 373 -16.27 14.76 -35.74
CA ALA A 373 -17.34 15.15 -34.83
C ALA A 373 -16.75 15.50 -33.46
N LYS A 374 -17.24 16.57 -32.84
CA LYS A 374 -16.66 17.13 -31.61
C LYS A 374 -16.56 16.09 -30.48
N ASP A 375 -17.61 15.30 -30.31
CA ASP A 375 -17.71 14.25 -29.28
C ASP A 375 -16.87 13.00 -29.58
N SER A 376 -16.33 12.91 -30.80
CA SER A 376 -15.49 11.81 -31.27
C SER A 376 -14.04 12.21 -31.49
N ARG A 377 -13.63 13.44 -31.13
CA ARG A 377 -12.22 13.88 -31.21
C ARG A 377 -11.34 13.10 -30.21
N ASN A 378 -10.03 13.07 -30.46
CA ASN A 378 -9.03 12.34 -29.66
C ASN A 378 -9.22 10.81 -29.57
N SER A 379 -10.03 10.22 -30.45
CA SER A 379 -10.28 8.76 -30.55
C SER A 379 -9.45 8.07 -31.64
N GLY A 380 -8.60 8.81 -32.36
CA GLY A 380 -7.79 8.28 -33.46
C GLY A 380 -8.46 8.32 -34.85
N ILE A 381 -9.72 8.77 -34.96
CA ILE A 381 -10.46 8.82 -36.25
C ILE A 381 -9.72 9.60 -37.34
N GLY A 382 -9.24 10.81 -37.04
CA GLY A 382 -8.50 11.61 -38.03
C GLY A 382 -7.24 10.90 -38.53
N THR A 383 -6.51 10.24 -37.62
CA THR A 383 -5.32 9.44 -37.99
C THR A 383 -5.70 8.25 -38.88
N LEU A 384 -6.82 7.57 -38.58
CA LEU A 384 -7.32 6.47 -39.40
C LEU A 384 -7.68 6.93 -40.83
N LEU A 385 -8.37 8.07 -40.95
CA LEU A 385 -8.70 8.67 -42.25
C LEU A 385 -7.44 9.03 -43.05
N TYR A 386 -6.47 9.70 -42.41
CA TYR A 386 -5.21 10.05 -43.06
C TYR A 386 -4.40 8.82 -43.48
N GLN A 387 -4.41 7.73 -42.72
CA GLN A 387 -3.76 6.48 -43.12
C GLN A 387 -4.31 5.95 -44.44
N GLN A 388 -5.63 6.03 -44.66
CA GLN A 388 -6.23 5.62 -45.94
C GLN A 388 -5.78 6.54 -47.10
N VAL A 389 -5.77 7.86 -46.88
CA VAL A 389 -5.28 8.83 -47.87
C VAL A 389 -3.80 8.58 -48.19
N PHE A 390 -2.97 8.34 -47.19
CA PHE A 390 -1.54 8.05 -47.39
C PHE A 390 -1.30 6.72 -48.09
N ASN A 391 -2.15 5.71 -47.88
CA ASN A 391 -2.06 4.45 -48.60
C ASN A 391 -2.40 4.66 -50.08
N TYR A 392 -3.50 5.36 -50.38
CA TYR A 392 -3.85 5.74 -51.75
C TYR A 392 -2.70 6.51 -52.43
N ALA A 393 -2.15 7.52 -51.75
CA ALA A 393 -1.06 8.35 -52.25
C ALA A 393 0.21 7.52 -52.54
N ARG A 394 0.53 6.55 -51.67
CA ARG A 394 1.66 5.63 -51.85
C ARG A 394 1.46 4.71 -53.04
N GLU A 395 0.27 4.12 -53.18
CA GLU A 395 -0.08 3.24 -54.30
C GLU A 395 0.00 3.97 -55.65
N HIS A 396 -0.29 5.26 -55.68
CA HIS A 396 -0.26 6.09 -56.89
C HIS A 396 1.05 6.89 -57.05
N ASN A 397 1.99 6.77 -56.10
CA ASN A 397 3.27 7.49 -56.09
C ASN A 397 3.13 9.03 -56.22
N ILE A 398 2.17 9.60 -55.51
CA ILE A 398 1.87 11.04 -55.49
C ILE A 398 2.00 11.62 -54.07
N PRO A 399 2.40 12.89 -53.91
CA PRO A 399 2.42 13.55 -52.61
C PRO A 399 1.01 13.89 -52.12
N VAL A 400 0.85 14.05 -50.80
CA VAL A 400 -0.40 14.52 -50.19
C VAL A 400 -0.28 15.99 -49.84
N THR A 401 -1.23 16.80 -50.28
CA THR A 401 -1.26 18.25 -50.03
C THR A 401 -2.49 18.60 -49.19
N ALA A 402 -2.36 19.58 -48.32
CA ALA A 402 -3.46 20.10 -47.51
C ALA A 402 -3.18 21.56 -47.17
N GLU A 403 -4.21 22.30 -46.77
CA GLU A 403 -4.05 23.61 -46.15
C GLU A 403 -4.62 23.64 -44.73
N VAL A 404 -4.11 24.59 -43.94
CA VAL A 404 -4.68 24.91 -42.63
C VAL A 404 -4.87 26.42 -42.52
N SER A 405 -5.99 26.85 -41.96
CA SER A 405 -6.28 28.26 -41.70
C SER A 405 -5.26 28.89 -40.74
N LEU A 406 -4.58 29.92 -41.22
CA LEU A 406 -3.69 30.80 -40.45
C LEU A 406 -4.47 32.00 -39.87
N LYS A 407 -5.46 32.51 -40.60
CA LYS A 407 -6.39 33.57 -40.15
C LYS A 407 -7.85 33.18 -40.44
N PRO A 408 -8.71 32.94 -39.41
CA PRO A 408 -8.34 32.77 -38.00
C PRO A 408 -7.48 31.52 -37.79
N SER A 409 -6.61 31.55 -36.79
CA SER A 409 -5.65 30.46 -36.53
C SER A 409 -6.35 29.16 -36.12
N ASN A 410 -5.92 28.04 -36.70
CA ASN A 410 -6.37 26.69 -36.39
C ASN A 410 -5.21 25.82 -35.89
N GLU A 411 -4.61 26.21 -34.76
CA GLU A 411 -3.44 25.53 -34.17
C GLU A 411 -3.64 24.02 -33.93
N GLY A 412 -4.88 23.60 -33.65
CA GLY A 412 -5.21 22.19 -33.46
C GLY A 412 -4.95 21.38 -34.73
N SER A 413 -5.31 21.94 -35.89
CA SER A 413 -5.08 21.32 -37.18
C SER A 413 -3.61 21.42 -37.59
N ASP A 414 -2.91 22.52 -37.29
CA ASP A 414 -1.46 22.61 -37.52
C ASP A 414 -0.70 21.51 -36.78
N ARG A 415 -0.92 21.37 -35.47
CA ARG A 415 -0.29 20.29 -34.68
C ARG A 415 -0.65 18.91 -35.21
N PHE A 416 -1.87 18.74 -35.71
CA PHE A 416 -2.30 17.48 -36.29
C PHE A 416 -1.54 17.15 -37.57
N HIS A 417 -1.43 18.07 -38.53
CA HIS A 417 -0.69 17.86 -39.78
C HIS A 417 0.80 17.65 -39.55
N LEU A 418 1.44 18.47 -38.70
CA LEU A 418 2.86 18.31 -38.35
C LEU A 418 3.17 16.93 -37.76
N ARG A 419 2.32 16.42 -36.86
CA ARG A 419 2.46 15.05 -36.31
C ARG A 419 2.30 13.94 -37.34
N HIS A 420 1.59 14.19 -38.44
CA HIS A 420 1.46 13.24 -39.55
C HIS A 420 2.57 13.42 -40.60
N GLY A 421 3.58 14.24 -40.31
CA GLY A 421 4.78 14.42 -41.14
C GLY A 421 4.54 15.27 -42.38
N PHE A 422 3.60 16.21 -42.30
CA PHE A 422 3.51 17.31 -43.27
C PHE A 422 4.57 18.37 -42.97
N VAL A 423 5.03 19.04 -44.03
CA VAL A 423 5.93 20.19 -43.97
C VAL A 423 5.28 21.38 -44.69
N THR A 424 5.55 22.59 -44.22
CA THR A 424 5.03 23.83 -44.83
C THR A 424 5.76 24.14 -46.12
N VAL A 425 5.03 24.47 -47.18
CA VAL A 425 5.58 24.82 -48.51
C VAL A 425 5.20 26.22 -48.98
N GLY A 426 4.35 26.92 -48.24
CA GLY A 426 3.99 28.29 -48.54
C GLY A 426 2.86 28.79 -47.66
N GLU A 427 2.59 30.08 -47.76
CA GLU A 427 1.42 30.72 -47.17
C GLU A 427 0.70 31.50 -48.28
N LEU A 428 -0.62 31.56 -48.19
CA LEU A 428 -1.45 32.32 -49.11
C LEU A 428 -2.36 33.24 -48.31
N ASP A 429 -2.18 34.55 -48.48
CA ASP A 429 -2.97 35.58 -47.79
C ASP A 429 -3.96 36.20 -48.80
N HIS A 430 -5.25 36.09 -48.48
CA HIS A 430 -6.38 36.65 -49.23
C HIS A 430 -6.99 37.88 -48.51
N GLY A 431 -6.24 38.52 -47.61
CA GLY A 431 -6.66 39.63 -46.77
C GLY A 431 -7.33 39.14 -45.49
N ASP A 432 -8.63 38.90 -45.54
CA ASP A 432 -9.42 38.50 -44.36
C ASP A 432 -9.22 37.03 -43.97
N LYS A 433 -8.64 36.23 -44.88
CA LYS A 433 -8.31 34.82 -44.67
C LYS A 433 -6.89 34.57 -45.13
N ALA A 434 -6.12 33.85 -44.33
CA ALA A 434 -4.80 33.37 -44.71
C ALA A 434 -4.71 31.89 -44.39
N VAL A 435 -3.99 31.14 -45.21
CA VAL A 435 -3.78 29.70 -45.03
C VAL A 435 -2.30 29.34 -45.18
N THR A 436 -1.90 28.31 -44.46
CA THR A 436 -0.59 27.66 -44.59
C THR A 436 -0.74 26.43 -45.47
N MET A 437 0.06 26.35 -46.53
CA MET A 437 0.09 25.22 -47.46
C MET A 437 1.06 24.16 -46.94
N TYR A 438 0.57 22.93 -46.85
CA TYR A 438 1.31 21.77 -46.37
C TYR A 438 1.47 20.72 -47.47
N ILE A 439 2.63 20.07 -47.50
CA ILE A 439 2.87 18.87 -48.29
C ILE A 439 3.42 17.75 -47.42
N LYS A 440 3.03 16.53 -47.73
CA LYS A 440 3.70 15.32 -47.29
C LYS A 440 4.23 14.64 -48.54
N ASP A 441 5.55 14.65 -48.69
CA ASP A 441 6.20 14.04 -49.84
C ASP A 441 6.02 12.52 -49.85
N LYS A 442 6.17 11.92 -51.03
CA LYS A 442 6.35 10.48 -51.13
C LYS A 442 7.60 10.14 -50.32
N LYS A 443 7.51 9.19 -49.37
CA LYS A 443 8.74 8.66 -48.77
C LYS A 443 9.62 8.15 -49.93
N PRO A 444 10.93 8.42 -49.93
CA PRO A 444 11.81 7.71 -50.84
C PRO A 444 11.65 6.21 -50.57
N GLU A 445 11.60 5.42 -51.65
CA GLU A 445 11.92 4.00 -51.55
C GLU A 445 13.34 3.94 -50.97
N ASP A 446 13.48 3.38 -49.77
CA ASP A 446 14.78 2.98 -49.24
C ASP A 446 15.28 1.85 -50.16
N ASP A 447 16.05 2.19 -51.19
CA ASP A 447 16.89 1.26 -51.98
C ASP A 447 18.04 0.70 -51.13
#